data_AF-A0A961H206-F1
#
_entry.id   AF-A0A961H206-F1
#
_cell.length_a   1.000
_cell.length_b   1.000
_cell.length_c   1.000
_cell.angle_alpha   90.00
_cell.angle_beta   90.00
_cell.angle_gamma   90.00
#
_symmetry.space_group_name_H-M   'P 1'
#
loop_
_entity.id
_entity.type
_entity.pdbx_description
1 polymer ?
#
loop_
_entity_poly.entity_id
_entity_poly.type
_entity_poly.pdbx_seq_one_letter_code
_entity_poly.pdbx_strand_id
1 'polypeptide(L)'
;MPNSPSSRRRFLAGLPAIGLIAAHAGDEQPLEHIIFGSCLDTHDHPMLDRTLTLPRDLFIFMGDNIYADKGGVPMMQEKYALLKNSRFFQRLKNKPVLATWDDHDFGQNDGGVECPVKKEAQVEFWNWLDEPADSPRRKQEGVYHSQSFGRPGKRMQIILLDTRYFRSPMKKVAKDKAMLGGTSVPTDDESTTILGTAQWSWLEKVLQEPADLRIVVSSIQFAPEAHGGECWANFPHEKRRMLALLKGQTALVVSGDRHWCEFSHDGVFDFTSSSMTQKHPRGTPTPNKNRCVPTTYHLPNVGHLHIDWNAGAITTKIIGEDGEAKIVQRVPFTELQVR
;
A
#
# COMPACT_ATOMS: atom_id res chain seq x y z
N MET A 1 70.68 -4.43 -26.17
CA MET A 1 70.08 -3.93 -24.92
C MET A 1 68.66 -4.46 -24.86
N PRO A 2 68.30 -5.29 -23.87
CA PRO A 2 67.09 -6.10 -23.94
C PRO A 2 65.85 -5.39 -23.38
N ASN A 3 64.71 -5.76 -23.98
CA ASN A 3 63.35 -5.41 -23.62
C ASN A 3 62.99 -5.79 -22.18
N SER A 4 62.24 -4.90 -21.51
CA SER A 4 61.38 -5.27 -20.37
C SER A 4 60.16 -4.34 -20.33
N PRO A 5 58.93 -4.83 -20.59
CA PRO A 5 57.73 -4.08 -20.27
C PRO A 5 57.28 -4.41 -18.84
N SER A 6 57.21 -3.38 -18.01
CA SER A 6 56.71 -3.46 -16.63
C SER A 6 55.22 -3.85 -16.62
N SER A 7 54.88 -4.97 -15.99
CA SER A 7 53.50 -5.37 -15.72
C SER A 7 52.89 -4.47 -14.64
N ARG A 8 52.00 -3.54 -15.00
CA ARG A 8 51.10 -2.91 -14.03
C ARG A 8 49.97 -3.89 -13.71
N ARG A 9 50.08 -4.57 -12.57
CA ARG A 9 48.97 -5.31 -11.95
C ARG A 9 47.85 -4.32 -11.63
N ARG A 10 46.77 -4.36 -12.41
CA ARG A 10 45.50 -3.75 -12.02
C ARG A 10 44.89 -4.62 -10.93
N PHE A 11 44.90 -4.13 -9.69
CA PHE A 11 44.02 -4.65 -8.65
C PHE A 11 42.58 -4.29 -9.04
N LEU A 12 41.84 -5.25 -9.59
CA LEU A 12 40.39 -5.20 -9.63
C LEU A 12 39.91 -5.40 -8.20
N ALA A 13 39.59 -4.31 -7.52
CA ALA A 13 38.80 -4.36 -6.30
C ALA A 13 37.42 -4.90 -6.69
N GLY A 14 37.16 -6.17 -6.37
CA GLY A 14 35.84 -6.76 -6.49
C GLY A 14 34.89 -6.02 -5.55
N LEU A 15 33.90 -5.32 -6.13
CA LEU A 15 32.75 -4.84 -5.39
C LEU A 15 32.01 -6.06 -4.82
N PRO A 16 31.63 -6.07 -3.53
CA PRO A 16 30.78 -7.12 -3.01
C PRO A 16 29.44 -7.01 -3.72
N ALA A 17 29.11 -8.06 -4.49
CA ALA A 17 27.76 -8.25 -4.99
C ALA A 17 26.84 -8.35 -3.78
N ILE A 18 26.09 -7.28 -3.48
CA ILE A 18 24.98 -7.33 -2.55
C ILE A 18 23.95 -8.23 -3.21
N GLY A 19 23.96 -9.49 -2.79
CA GLY A 19 23.01 -10.50 -3.25
C GLY A 19 21.59 -10.03 -2.90
N LEU A 20 20.83 -9.69 -3.93
CA LEU A 20 19.37 -9.65 -3.86
C LEU A 20 18.89 -11.07 -3.57
N ILE A 21 18.70 -11.39 -2.30
CA ILE A 21 17.92 -12.56 -1.91
C ILE A 21 16.46 -12.16 -2.11
N ALA A 22 16.00 -12.26 -3.35
CA ALA A 22 14.58 -12.44 -3.60
C ALA A 22 14.22 -13.81 -3.02
N ALA A 23 13.38 -13.86 -1.99
CA ALA A 23 12.82 -15.09 -1.48
C ALA A 23 12.00 -15.75 -2.62
N HIS A 24 12.66 -16.59 -3.42
CA HIS A 24 12.03 -17.39 -4.47
C HIS A 24 11.42 -18.64 -3.82
N ALA A 25 10.28 -18.44 -3.19
CA ALA A 25 9.36 -19.51 -2.83
C ALA A 25 7.93 -18.95 -2.82
N GLY A 26 7.46 -18.50 -4.00
CA GLY A 26 6.05 -18.19 -4.22
C GLY A 26 5.44 -19.35 -4.99
N ASP A 27 4.38 -19.96 -4.45
CA ASP A 27 3.61 -21.07 -5.04
C ASP A 27 3.49 -20.96 -6.56
N GLU A 28 3.65 -22.09 -7.27
CA GLU A 28 3.48 -22.16 -8.73
C GLU A 28 2.09 -21.71 -9.21
N GLN A 29 1.11 -21.69 -8.30
CA GLN A 29 -0.26 -21.29 -8.59
C GLN A 29 -0.38 -19.77 -8.66
N PRO A 30 -0.89 -19.22 -9.77
CA PRO A 30 -1.15 -17.79 -9.88
C PRO A 30 -2.28 -17.37 -8.93
N LEU A 31 -2.20 -16.17 -8.35
CA LEU A 31 -3.27 -15.63 -7.50
C LEU A 31 -4.51 -15.37 -8.35
N GLU A 32 -5.68 -15.77 -7.84
CA GLU A 32 -6.97 -15.47 -8.47
C GLU A 32 -7.85 -14.61 -7.56
N HIS A 33 -7.71 -14.72 -6.24
CA HIS A 33 -8.50 -13.94 -5.30
C HIS A 33 -7.65 -13.19 -4.28
N ILE A 34 -7.77 -11.87 -4.25
CA ILE A 34 -7.09 -11.01 -3.28
C ILE A 34 -8.14 -10.26 -2.48
N ILE A 35 -8.02 -10.31 -1.16
CA ILE A 35 -8.81 -9.48 -0.26
C ILE A 35 -7.90 -8.40 0.30
N PHE A 36 -8.38 -7.16 0.36
CA PHE A 36 -7.62 -6.03 0.87
C PHE A 36 -8.51 -5.09 1.69
N GLY A 37 -7.93 -4.46 2.70
CA GLY A 37 -8.65 -3.53 3.57
C GLY A 37 -7.72 -2.68 4.44
N SER A 38 -8.27 -1.58 4.95
CA SER A 38 -7.61 -0.65 5.86
C SER A 38 -8.54 -0.24 7.01
N CYS A 39 -8.01 0.46 8.01
CA CYS A 39 -8.79 1.11 9.07
C CYS A 39 -9.56 0.10 9.94
N LEU A 40 -8.81 -0.78 10.59
CA LEU A 40 -9.24 -1.83 11.51
C LEU A 40 -9.12 -1.35 12.96
N ASP A 41 -10.20 -0.81 13.52
CA ASP A 41 -10.22 -0.30 14.91
C ASP A 41 -10.60 -1.40 15.92
N THR A 42 -11.47 -2.33 15.52
CA THR A 42 -11.98 -3.39 16.41
C THR A 42 -11.68 -4.76 15.83
N HIS A 43 -11.31 -5.71 16.68
CA HIS A 43 -10.96 -7.08 16.24
C HIS A 43 -12.12 -8.08 16.35
N ASP A 44 -13.30 -7.60 16.76
CA ASP A 44 -14.55 -8.36 16.81
C ASP A 44 -15.66 -7.54 16.13
N HIS A 45 -16.05 -7.97 14.94
CA HIS A 45 -17.00 -7.25 14.10
C HIS A 45 -17.56 -8.19 13.00
N PRO A 46 -18.86 -8.13 12.65
CA PRO A 46 -19.45 -8.98 11.61
C PRO A 46 -18.75 -8.91 10.25
N MET A 47 -18.20 -7.74 9.90
CA MET A 47 -17.41 -7.58 8.67
C MET A 47 -16.16 -8.48 8.63
N LEU A 48 -15.52 -8.71 9.77
CA LEU A 48 -14.34 -9.58 9.87
C LEU A 48 -14.73 -11.05 9.69
N ASP A 49 -15.86 -11.45 10.27
CA ASP A 49 -16.44 -12.77 10.01
C ASP A 49 -16.77 -12.96 8.54
N ARG A 50 -17.42 -11.98 7.92
CA ARG A 50 -17.72 -11.98 6.48
C ARG A 50 -16.45 -12.16 5.66
N THR A 51 -15.41 -11.40 5.97
CA THR A 51 -14.12 -11.45 5.27
C THR A 51 -13.53 -12.86 5.25
N LEU A 52 -13.63 -13.59 6.36
CA LEU A 52 -13.13 -14.96 6.48
C LEU A 52 -13.92 -16.00 5.66
N THR A 53 -15.08 -15.64 5.11
CA THR A 53 -15.89 -16.52 4.25
C THR A 53 -15.63 -16.33 2.76
N LEU A 54 -14.95 -15.24 2.37
CA LEU A 54 -14.72 -14.91 0.97
C LEU A 54 -13.62 -15.79 0.35
N PRO A 55 -13.70 -16.13 -0.95
CA PRO A 55 -12.59 -16.70 -1.69
C PRO A 55 -11.38 -15.77 -1.61
N ARG A 56 -10.24 -16.31 -1.19
CA ARG A 56 -9.02 -15.54 -0.95
C ARG A 56 -7.81 -16.44 -1.12
N ASP A 57 -6.82 -15.98 -1.85
CA ASP A 57 -5.47 -16.54 -1.92
C ASP A 57 -4.46 -15.68 -1.15
N LEU A 58 -4.69 -14.37 -1.09
CA LEU A 58 -3.87 -13.39 -0.39
C LEU A 58 -4.75 -12.39 0.37
N PHE A 59 -4.36 -12.04 1.61
CA PHE A 59 -4.90 -10.87 2.31
C PHE A 59 -3.87 -9.73 2.30
N ILE A 60 -4.32 -8.49 2.06
CA ILE A 60 -3.47 -7.29 2.13
C ILE A 60 -4.06 -6.30 3.14
N PHE A 61 -3.30 -6.05 4.19
CA PHE A 61 -3.49 -4.94 5.11
C PHE A 61 -2.89 -3.68 4.49
N MET A 62 -3.70 -2.65 4.26
CA MET A 62 -3.25 -1.43 3.56
C MET A 62 -2.90 -0.28 4.51
N GLY A 63 -3.02 -0.48 5.82
CA GLY A 63 -2.74 0.54 6.83
C GLY A 63 -3.93 0.80 7.75
N ASP A 64 -3.66 1.58 8.81
CA ASP A 64 -4.49 1.66 10.01
C ASP A 64 -4.91 0.28 10.51
N ASN A 65 -3.92 -0.61 10.63
CA ASN A 65 -4.15 -1.98 11.10
C ASN A 65 -4.42 -1.99 12.60
N ILE A 66 -3.92 -0.96 13.29
CA ILE A 66 -4.18 -0.64 14.68
C ILE A 66 -4.34 0.87 14.86
N TYR A 67 -5.07 1.28 15.91
CA TYR A 67 -5.18 2.67 16.35
C TYR A 67 -4.36 2.91 17.62
N ALA A 68 -3.14 3.45 17.47
CA ALA A 68 -2.17 3.60 18.57
C ALA A 68 -1.48 4.99 18.67
N ASP A 69 -1.82 5.93 17.80
CA ASP A 69 -1.28 7.30 17.69
C ASP A 69 -1.46 8.18 18.94
N LYS A 70 -2.22 7.73 19.94
CA LYS A 70 -2.46 8.44 21.21
C LYS A 70 -1.71 7.89 22.41
N GLY A 71 -1.07 6.72 22.27
CA GLY A 71 -0.46 6.01 23.41
C GLY A 71 1.02 5.64 23.23
N GLY A 72 1.63 6.01 22.11
CA GLY A 72 3.02 5.70 21.82
C GLY A 72 3.31 4.20 21.75
N VAL A 73 4.59 3.84 21.89
CA VAL A 73 5.08 2.45 21.73
C VAL A 73 4.35 1.44 22.63
N PRO A 74 4.04 1.71 23.92
CA PRO A 74 3.30 0.74 24.73
C PRO A 74 1.91 0.41 24.17
N MET A 75 1.20 1.40 23.63
CA MET A 75 -0.11 1.16 23.00
C MET A 75 0.03 0.45 21.65
N MET A 76 1.09 0.72 20.87
CA MET A 76 1.39 -0.04 19.65
C MET A 76 1.59 -1.52 19.97
N GLN A 77 2.40 -1.83 20.99
CA GLN A 77 2.66 -3.20 21.46
C GLN A 77 1.36 -3.89 21.90
N GLU A 78 0.55 -3.23 22.71
CA GLU A 78 -0.74 -3.74 23.16
C GLU A 78 -1.67 -4.03 21.98
N LYS A 79 -1.87 -3.05 21.09
CA LYS A 79 -2.80 -3.15 19.96
C LYS A 79 -2.35 -4.20 18.95
N TYR A 80 -1.06 -4.27 18.62
CA TYR A 80 -0.56 -5.34 17.76
C TYR A 80 -0.65 -6.70 18.43
N ALA A 81 -0.44 -6.82 19.75
CA ALA A 81 -0.67 -8.06 20.47
C ALA A 81 -2.15 -8.48 20.41
N LEU A 82 -3.09 -7.54 20.57
CA LEU A 82 -4.52 -7.79 20.42
C LEU A 82 -4.88 -8.25 19.01
N LEU A 83 -4.40 -7.54 17.98
CA LEU A 83 -4.59 -7.93 16.58
C LEU A 83 -4.01 -9.32 16.32
N LYS A 84 -2.76 -9.54 16.73
CA LYS A 84 -2.04 -10.82 16.56
C LYS A 84 -2.79 -11.99 17.18
N ASN A 85 -3.37 -11.80 18.37
CA ASN A 85 -4.09 -12.84 19.10
C ASN A 85 -5.58 -12.90 18.77
N SER A 86 -6.09 -12.00 17.92
CA SER A 86 -7.50 -11.99 17.54
C SER A 86 -7.89 -13.24 16.75
N ARG A 87 -9.14 -13.68 16.91
CA ARG A 87 -9.72 -14.76 16.08
C ARG A 87 -9.61 -14.44 14.59
N PHE A 88 -9.78 -13.17 14.22
CA PHE A 88 -9.69 -12.73 12.83
C PHE A 88 -8.31 -13.01 12.24
N PHE A 89 -7.25 -12.48 12.85
CA PHE A 89 -5.89 -12.62 12.32
C PHE A 89 -5.38 -14.06 12.37
N GLN A 90 -5.69 -14.80 13.44
CA GLN A 90 -5.35 -16.22 13.55
C GLN A 90 -5.98 -17.05 12.43
N ARG A 91 -7.22 -16.75 12.03
CA ARG A 91 -7.88 -17.40 10.89
C ARG A 91 -7.37 -16.89 9.53
N LEU A 92 -6.95 -15.63 9.43
CA LEU A 92 -6.35 -15.07 8.21
C LEU A 92 -5.00 -15.70 7.87
N LYS A 93 -4.18 -16.03 8.87
CA LYS A 93 -2.82 -16.55 8.70
C LYS A 93 -2.73 -17.94 8.05
N ASN A 94 -3.87 -18.59 7.74
CA ASN A 94 -3.88 -19.86 7.00
C ASN A 94 -3.50 -19.74 5.52
N LYS A 95 -3.40 -18.51 5.01
CA LYS A 95 -2.91 -18.15 3.66
C LYS A 95 -2.04 -16.90 3.79
N PRO A 96 -1.23 -16.56 2.77
CA PRO A 96 -0.38 -15.38 2.80
C PRO A 96 -1.12 -14.10 3.24
N VAL A 97 -0.42 -13.32 4.08
CA VAL A 97 -0.84 -12.00 4.54
C VAL A 97 0.32 -11.05 4.27
N LEU A 98 0.04 -9.97 3.54
CA LEU A 98 0.96 -8.85 3.37
C LEU A 98 0.38 -7.61 4.04
N ALA A 99 1.24 -6.70 4.48
CA ALA A 99 0.80 -5.50 5.15
C ALA A 99 1.73 -4.31 4.87
N THR A 100 1.14 -3.13 4.76
CA THR A 100 1.82 -1.87 5.07
C THR A 100 1.07 -1.18 6.20
N TRP A 101 1.58 -0.05 6.68
CA TRP A 101 0.97 0.74 7.74
C TRP A 101 0.31 2.02 7.21
N ASP A 102 -0.42 2.71 8.08
CA ASP A 102 -0.74 4.12 7.91
C ASP A 102 -0.42 4.93 9.19
N ASP A 103 -0.90 6.15 9.33
CA ASP A 103 -0.55 7.04 10.44
C ASP A 103 -0.89 6.50 11.83
N HIS A 104 -2.00 5.77 11.98
CA HIS A 104 -2.41 5.27 13.28
C HIS A 104 -1.56 4.10 13.80
N ASP A 105 -0.97 3.31 12.89
CA ASP A 105 0.10 2.36 13.18
C ASP A 105 1.43 3.09 13.45
N PHE A 106 1.72 4.11 12.65
CA PHE A 106 2.99 4.85 12.64
C PHE A 106 3.20 5.72 13.88
N GLY A 107 2.12 6.04 14.60
CA GLY A 107 2.16 6.65 15.92
C GLY A 107 1.83 8.13 15.99
N GLN A 108 1.40 8.72 14.88
CA GLN A 108 1.01 10.13 14.84
C GLN A 108 0.03 10.34 13.68
N ASN A 109 -1.20 10.75 13.99
CA ASN A 109 -2.22 11.12 12.99
C ASN A 109 -1.67 12.18 12.02
N ASP A 110 -1.86 11.96 10.72
CA ASP A 110 -1.28 12.74 9.62
C ASP A 110 0.26 12.90 9.71
N GLY A 111 0.96 12.00 10.41
CA GLY A 111 2.38 12.11 10.71
C GLY A 111 3.26 11.65 9.54
N GLY A 112 4.41 12.30 9.36
CA GLY A 112 5.41 11.96 8.35
C GLY A 112 6.80 11.79 8.97
N VAL A 113 7.81 12.30 8.28
CA VAL A 113 9.22 12.25 8.70
C VAL A 113 9.45 12.81 10.11
N GLU A 114 8.59 13.72 10.57
CA GLU A 114 8.59 14.36 11.88
C GLU A 114 8.11 13.49 13.03
N CYS A 115 7.50 12.32 12.76
CA CYS A 115 7.03 11.43 13.82
C CYS A 115 8.20 10.97 14.70
N PRO A 116 8.16 11.28 16.02
CA PRO A 116 9.30 11.04 16.91
C PRO A 116 9.56 9.56 17.18
N VAL A 117 8.55 8.69 17.00
CA VAL A 117 8.59 7.26 17.35
C VAL A 117 8.64 6.34 16.12
N LYS A 118 8.92 6.87 14.93
CA LYS A 118 8.82 6.11 13.68
C LYS A 118 9.73 4.88 13.60
N LYS A 119 10.89 4.91 14.26
CA LYS A 119 11.82 3.77 14.28
C LYS A 119 11.30 2.66 15.17
N GLU A 120 10.76 3.02 16.32
CA GLU A 120 10.12 2.11 17.26
C GLU A 120 8.84 1.53 16.67
N ALA A 121 8.02 2.34 16.00
CA ALA A 121 6.86 1.87 15.25
C ALA A 121 7.25 0.82 14.20
N GLN A 122 8.34 1.05 13.45
CA GLN A 122 8.88 0.07 12.48
C GLN A 122 9.23 -1.27 13.14
N VAL A 123 9.83 -1.23 14.32
CA VAL A 123 10.15 -2.43 15.08
C VAL A 123 8.87 -3.19 15.44
N GLU A 124 7.86 -2.50 15.98
CA GLU A 124 6.61 -3.15 16.40
C GLU A 124 5.80 -3.70 15.22
N PHE A 125 5.76 -2.98 14.09
CA PHE A 125 5.13 -3.47 12.86
C PHE A 125 5.75 -4.79 12.38
N TRP A 126 7.09 -4.87 12.34
CA TRP A 126 7.77 -6.10 11.94
C TRP A 126 7.65 -7.22 12.97
N ASN A 127 7.55 -6.90 14.27
CA ASN A 127 7.31 -7.88 15.33
C ASN A 127 5.90 -8.49 15.23
N TRP A 128 4.90 -7.70 14.85
CA TRP A 128 3.54 -8.19 14.62
C TRP A 128 3.50 -9.24 13.50
N LEU A 129 4.19 -8.98 12.40
CA LEU A 129 4.27 -9.87 11.24
C LEU A 129 5.23 -11.06 11.40
N ASP A 130 5.90 -11.19 12.55
CA ASP A 130 6.92 -12.22 12.78
C ASP A 130 8.08 -12.16 11.76
N GLU A 131 8.43 -10.96 11.27
CA GLU A 131 9.49 -10.81 10.27
C GLU A 131 10.83 -11.32 10.85
N PRO A 132 11.58 -12.18 10.15
CA PRO A 132 12.83 -12.75 10.67
C PRO A 132 13.83 -11.69 11.12
N ALA A 133 14.56 -11.97 12.21
CA ALA A 133 15.50 -11.02 12.82
C ALA A 133 16.64 -10.61 11.88
N ASP A 134 17.05 -11.49 10.96
CA ASP A 134 18.10 -11.29 9.97
C ASP A 134 17.62 -10.67 8.65
N SER A 135 16.29 -10.50 8.49
CA SER A 135 15.67 -9.97 7.29
C SER A 135 16.26 -8.62 6.88
N PRO A 136 16.55 -8.39 5.58
CA PRO A 136 16.95 -7.07 5.09
C PRO A 136 15.89 -6.00 5.36
N ARG A 137 14.60 -6.37 5.49
CA ARG A 137 13.51 -5.43 5.79
C ARG A 137 13.64 -4.79 7.18
N ARG A 138 14.32 -5.46 8.11
CA ARG A 138 14.63 -4.87 9.44
C ARG A 138 15.83 -3.92 9.42
N LYS A 139 16.58 -3.84 8.31
CA LYS A 139 17.78 -3.00 8.15
C LYS A 139 17.53 -1.75 7.31
N GLN A 140 16.47 -1.74 6.51
CA GLN A 140 16.03 -0.56 5.78
C GLN A 140 15.22 0.38 6.69
N GLU A 141 15.03 1.59 6.22
CA GLU A 141 14.12 2.57 6.80
C GLU A 141 12.76 2.48 6.11
N GLY A 142 11.67 2.38 6.88
CA GLY A 142 10.31 2.17 6.38
C GLY A 142 9.92 0.71 6.14
N VAL A 143 8.62 0.44 6.01
CA VAL A 143 8.05 -0.92 5.93
C VAL A 143 7.75 -1.40 4.51
N TYR A 144 8.17 -0.63 3.51
CA TYR A 144 7.92 -0.94 2.10
C TYR A 144 8.60 -2.25 1.66
N HIS A 145 7.92 -3.03 0.84
CA HIS A 145 8.44 -4.28 0.30
C HIS A 145 7.61 -4.77 -0.88
N SER A 146 8.07 -5.83 -1.56
CA SER A 146 7.34 -6.44 -2.66
C SER A 146 7.36 -7.97 -2.57
N GLN A 147 6.39 -8.62 -3.18
CA GLN A 147 6.35 -10.06 -3.34
C GLN A 147 5.73 -10.44 -4.68
N SER A 148 6.33 -11.41 -5.36
CA SER A 148 5.83 -11.95 -6.63
C SER A 148 5.21 -13.34 -6.44
N PHE A 149 4.16 -13.63 -7.20
CA PHE A 149 3.41 -14.88 -7.18
C PHE A 149 3.17 -15.39 -8.61
N GLY A 150 3.07 -16.71 -8.76
CA GLY A 150 2.80 -17.35 -10.04
C GLY A 150 4.00 -17.40 -10.99
N ARG A 151 3.80 -18.12 -12.10
CA ARG A 151 4.80 -18.35 -13.15
C ARG A 151 4.69 -17.31 -14.29
N PRO A 152 5.72 -17.16 -15.15
CA PRO A 152 5.65 -16.26 -16.31
C PRO A 152 4.39 -16.46 -17.16
N GLY A 153 3.76 -15.37 -17.61
CA GLY A 153 2.47 -15.35 -18.30
C GLY A 153 1.26 -15.28 -17.36
N LYS A 154 1.44 -15.57 -16.08
CA LYS A 154 0.48 -15.35 -14.99
C LYS A 154 1.17 -14.86 -13.71
N ARG A 155 2.23 -14.07 -13.86
CA ARG A 155 3.07 -13.58 -12.77
C ARG A 155 2.51 -12.26 -12.25
N MET A 156 2.13 -12.24 -10.99
CA MET A 156 1.69 -11.03 -10.31
C MET A 156 2.77 -10.53 -9.35
N GLN A 157 2.98 -9.23 -9.28
CA GLN A 157 3.83 -8.59 -8.28
C GLN A 157 2.98 -7.64 -7.42
N ILE A 158 3.01 -7.85 -6.10
CA ILE A 158 2.43 -6.97 -5.11
C ILE A 158 3.53 -6.05 -4.60
N ILE A 159 3.31 -4.75 -4.63
CA ILE A 159 4.27 -3.72 -4.23
C ILE A 159 3.63 -2.91 -3.12
N LEU A 160 4.12 -3.07 -1.88
CA LEU A 160 3.63 -2.36 -0.72
C LEU A 160 4.48 -1.12 -0.48
N LEU A 161 3.87 0.04 -0.67
CA LEU A 161 4.49 1.33 -0.37
C LEU A 161 4.34 1.65 1.12
N ASP A 162 5.18 2.55 1.56
CA ASP A 162 5.18 3.20 2.87
C ASP A 162 5.09 4.70 2.58
N THR A 163 3.94 5.30 2.82
CA THR A 163 3.70 6.72 2.54
C THR A 163 3.85 7.57 3.81
N ARG A 164 4.52 7.06 4.85
CA ARG A 164 4.69 7.76 6.14
C ARG A 164 6.16 8.03 6.46
N TYR A 165 7.03 7.03 6.41
CA TYR A 165 8.38 7.10 7.01
C TYR A 165 9.24 8.29 6.53
N PHE A 166 9.17 8.60 5.23
CA PHE A 166 9.93 9.67 4.60
C PHE A 166 9.10 10.90 4.23
N ARG A 167 7.78 10.82 4.41
CA ARG A 167 6.88 11.83 3.86
C ARG A 167 7.11 13.18 4.52
N SER A 168 7.25 14.22 3.72
CA SER A 168 7.37 15.60 4.21
C SER A 168 6.06 16.08 4.84
N PRO A 169 6.09 17.06 5.76
CA PRO A 169 4.87 17.62 6.33
C PRO A 169 3.91 18.15 5.26
N MET A 170 2.60 17.95 5.43
CA MET A 170 1.60 18.51 4.52
C MET A 170 1.51 20.02 4.61
N LYS A 171 1.34 20.68 3.46
CA LYS A 171 0.93 22.08 3.41
C LYS A 171 -0.50 22.20 3.93
N LYS A 172 -0.69 22.98 4.98
CA LYS A 172 -2.00 23.25 5.60
C LYS A 172 -2.42 24.70 5.38
N VAL A 173 -3.73 24.92 5.25
CA VAL A 173 -4.36 26.25 5.26
C VAL A 173 -5.19 26.45 6.53
N ALA A 174 -5.55 27.70 6.82
CA ALA A 174 -6.46 28.02 7.90
C ALA A 174 -7.86 27.39 7.67
N LYS A 175 -8.58 27.13 8.77
CA LYS A 175 -9.85 26.37 8.75
C LYS A 175 -10.95 27.01 7.90
N ASP A 176 -10.97 28.34 7.81
CA ASP A 176 -11.89 29.11 6.95
C ASP A 176 -11.64 28.91 5.45
N LYS A 177 -10.46 28.41 5.08
CA LYS A 177 -10.05 28.07 3.71
C LYS A 177 -9.97 26.56 3.47
N ALA A 178 -10.42 25.75 4.43
CA ALA A 178 -10.37 24.30 4.34
C ALA A 178 -11.24 23.78 3.18
N MET A 179 -10.79 22.70 2.56
CA MET A 179 -11.63 21.90 1.68
C MET A 179 -12.59 21.05 2.52
N LEU A 180 -13.59 20.42 1.89
CA LEU A 180 -14.62 19.67 2.60
C LEU A 180 -14.05 18.57 3.53
N GLY A 181 -12.93 17.95 3.15
CA GLY A 181 -12.26 16.90 3.92
C GLY A 181 -11.23 17.39 4.93
N GLY A 182 -10.87 18.68 4.97
CA GLY A 182 -9.89 19.22 5.91
C GLY A 182 -9.00 20.32 5.36
N THR A 183 -7.91 20.60 6.08
CA THR A 183 -7.01 21.74 5.85
C THR A 183 -5.81 21.45 4.94
N SER A 184 -5.58 20.19 4.55
CA SER A 184 -4.44 19.82 3.72
C SER A 184 -4.69 20.18 2.27
N VAL A 185 -3.75 20.91 1.65
CA VAL A 185 -3.86 21.38 0.26
C VAL A 185 -2.63 20.98 -0.55
N PRO A 186 -2.70 20.97 -1.89
CA PRO A 186 -1.53 20.74 -2.73
C PRO A 186 -0.39 21.72 -2.44
N THR A 187 0.82 21.17 -2.35
CA THR A 187 2.05 21.96 -2.33
C THR A 187 2.60 22.19 -3.74
N ASP A 188 3.23 23.34 -3.92
CA ASP A 188 4.01 23.68 -5.13
C ASP A 188 5.52 23.50 -4.87
N ASP A 189 5.90 23.12 -3.64
CA ASP A 189 7.28 22.87 -3.25
C ASP A 189 7.72 21.47 -3.69
N GLU A 190 8.43 21.40 -4.81
CA GLU A 190 8.93 20.16 -5.39
C GLU A 190 10.10 19.54 -4.60
N SER A 191 10.61 20.19 -3.55
CA SER A 191 11.64 19.59 -2.67
C SER A 191 11.05 18.62 -1.63
N THR A 192 9.74 18.67 -1.43
CA THR A 192 9.00 17.74 -0.55
C THR A 192 8.86 16.36 -1.18
N THR A 193 8.56 15.33 -0.39
CA THR A 193 8.45 13.95 -0.88
C THR A 193 7.40 13.15 -0.10
N ILE A 194 6.88 12.08 -0.72
CA ILE A 194 6.10 11.03 -0.03
C ILE A 194 7.01 9.85 0.30
N LEU A 195 7.68 9.31 -0.71
CA LEU A 195 8.44 8.05 -0.57
C LEU A 195 9.90 8.29 -0.13
N GLY A 196 10.45 9.49 -0.34
CA GLY A 196 11.86 9.76 -0.12
C GLY A 196 12.78 9.07 -1.12
N THR A 197 14.04 9.50 -1.17
CA THR A 197 15.00 9.03 -2.17
C THR A 197 15.24 7.52 -2.10
N ALA A 198 15.36 6.96 -0.89
CA ALA A 198 15.67 5.54 -0.69
C ALA A 198 14.59 4.63 -1.27
N GLN A 199 13.32 4.90 -0.97
CA GLN A 199 12.21 4.10 -1.45
C GLN A 199 11.92 4.33 -2.93
N TRP A 200 12.08 5.56 -3.44
CA TRP A 200 11.98 5.80 -4.88
C TRP A 200 13.01 4.98 -5.67
N SER A 201 14.27 4.99 -5.24
CA SER A 201 15.32 4.19 -5.87
C SER A 201 15.10 2.68 -5.71
N TRP A 202 14.44 2.25 -4.64
CA TRP A 202 14.00 0.86 -4.49
C TRP A 202 12.88 0.51 -5.47
N LEU A 203 11.85 1.36 -5.57
CA LEU A 203 10.69 1.14 -6.44
C LEU A 203 11.09 1.07 -7.92
N GLU A 204 12.01 1.94 -8.35
CA GLU A 204 12.58 1.92 -9.70
C GLU A 204 13.22 0.56 -10.04
N LYS A 205 13.88 -0.09 -9.08
CA LYS A 205 14.47 -1.43 -9.26
C LYS A 205 13.41 -2.53 -9.22
N VAL A 206 12.46 -2.45 -8.30
CA VAL A 206 11.37 -3.44 -8.19
C VAL A 206 10.53 -3.51 -9.46
N LEU A 207 10.28 -2.37 -10.11
CA LEU A 207 9.52 -2.32 -11.36
C LEU A 207 10.28 -2.86 -12.58
N GLN A 208 11.60 -3.11 -12.46
CA GLN A 208 12.37 -3.82 -13.48
C GLN A 208 12.23 -5.34 -13.39
N GLU A 209 11.76 -5.87 -12.26
CA GLU A 209 11.48 -7.29 -12.12
C GLU A 209 10.32 -7.69 -13.04
N PRO A 210 10.33 -8.88 -13.67
CA PRO A 210 9.27 -9.28 -14.58
C PRO A 210 7.95 -9.52 -13.83
N ALA A 211 6.86 -8.95 -14.33
CA ALA A 211 5.49 -9.26 -13.89
C ALA A 211 4.50 -8.93 -15.02
N ASP A 212 3.45 -9.75 -15.13
CA ASP A 212 2.37 -9.61 -16.09
C ASP A 212 1.26 -8.67 -15.55
N LEU A 213 1.12 -8.60 -14.22
CA LEU A 213 0.20 -7.69 -13.52
C LEU A 213 0.83 -7.20 -12.22
N ARG A 214 0.71 -5.89 -11.94
CA ARG A 214 1.18 -5.27 -10.70
C ARG A 214 0.04 -4.67 -9.89
N ILE A 215 0.06 -4.93 -8.59
CA ILE A 215 -0.80 -4.24 -7.62
C ILE A 215 0.12 -3.40 -6.73
N VAL A 216 -0.01 -2.08 -6.84
CA VAL A 216 0.64 -1.13 -5.93
C VAL A 216 -0.31 -0.85 -4.77
N VAL A 217 0.16 -1.05 -3.55
CA VAL A 217 -0.58 -0.80 -2.32
C VAL A 217 -0.07 0.51 -1.73
N SER A 218 -0.97 1.49 -1.61
CA SER A 218 -0.70 2.79 -0.99
C SER A 218 -1.63 2.93 0.22
N SER A 219 -1.15 3.39 1.38
CA SER A 219 -2.05 3.54 2.52
C SER A 219 -3.05 4.69 2.32
N ILE A 220 -2.61 5.75 1.65
CA ILE A 220 -3.43 6.91 1.28
C ILE A 220 -3.91 6.85 -0.19
N GLN A 221 -4.98 7.58 -0.50
CA GLN A 221 -5.56 7.65 -1.85
C GLN A 221 -4.59 8.21 -2.89
N PHE A 222 -4.52 7.57 -4.06
CA PHE A 222 -3.62 7.93 -5.15
C PHE A 222 -4.31 8.77 -6.24
N ALA A 223 -5.35 8.23 -6.87
CA ALA A 223 -5.99 8.85 -8.04
C ALA A 223 -6.93 10.01 -7.70
N PRO A 224 -7.70 10.01 -6.58
CA PRO A 224 -8.56 11.12 -6.19
C PRO A 224 -7.89 12.50 -6.22
N GLU A 225 -8.68 13.54 -6.47
CA GLU A 225 -8.22 14.92 -6.36
C GLU A 225 -8.05 15.35 -4.90
N ALA A 226 -7.29 16.42 -4.67
CA ALA A 226 -7.09 16.93 -3.32
C ALA A 226 -8.44 17.30 -2.70
N HIS A 227 -8.68 16.82 -1.48
CA HIS A 227 -9.98 16.95 -0.82
C HIS A 227 -9.89 17.51 0.60
N GLY A 228 -8.71 17.95 1.05
CA GLY A 228 -8.50 18.48 2.40
C GLY A 228 -7.92 17.50 3.42
N GLY A 229 -7.95 16.20 3.10
CA GLY A 229 -7.27 15.15 3.87
C GLY A 229 -5.96 14.74 3.20
N GLU A 230 -5.33 13.68 3.70
CA GLU A 230 -4.10 13.14 3.12
C GLU A 230 -4.37 12.32 1.85
N CYS A 231 -3.65 12.63 0.79
CA CYS A 231 -3.66 11.91 -0.48
C CYS A 231 -2.44 12.27 -1.33
N TRP A 232 -2.16 11.51 -2.38
CA TRP A 232 -1.07 11.82 -3.30
C TRP A 232 -1.24 13.16 -4.03
N ALA A 233 -2.48 13.64 -4.20
CA ALA A 233 -2.74 14.95 -4.80
C ALA A 233 -2.24 16.13 -3.94
N ASN A 234 -1.88 15.90 -2.66
CA ASN A 234 -1.19 16.90 -1.85
C ASN A 234 0.26 17.14 -2.31
N PHE A 235 0.87 16.18 -3.01
CA PHE A 235 2.23 16.26 -3.57
C PHE A 235 2.20 16.00 -5.09
N PRO A 236 1.72 16.96 -5.91
CA PRO A 236 1.47 16.73 -7.33
C PRO A 236 2.70 16.25 -8.12
N HIS A 237 3.91 16.70 -7.76
CA HIS A 237 5.16 16.28 -8.39
C HIS A 237 5.50 14.80 -8.11
N GLU A 238 5.28 14.32 -6.89
CA GLU A 238 5.46 12.89 -6.54
C GLU A 238 4.43 12.01 -7.26
N LYS A 239 3.17 12.47 -7.36
CA LYS A 239 2.14 11.76 -8.14
C LYS A 239 2.51 11.67 -9.62
N ARG A 240 2.98 12.77 -10.24
CA ARG A 240 3.47 12.76 -11.63
C ARG A 240 4.66 11.81 -11.80
N ARG A 241 5.60 11.78 -10.84
CA ARG A 241 6.74 10.87 -10.85
C ARG A 241 6.28 9.40 -10.82
N MET A 242 5.31 9.06 -9.97
CA MET A 242 4.74 7.71 -9.90
C MET A 242 4.13 7.30 -11.24
N LEU A 243 3.29 8.16 -11.84
CA LEU A 243 2.66 7.89 -13.14
C LEU A 243 3.69 7.69 -14.25
N ALA A 244 4.73 8.54 -14.27
CA ALA A 244 5.82 8.41 -15.24
C ALA A 244 6.58 7.08 -15.05
N LEU A 245 6.80 6.65 -13.81
CA LEU A 245 7.49 5.40 -13.51
C LEU A 245 6.65 4.15 -13.83
N LEU A 246 5.33 4.23 -13.67
CA LEU A 246 4.39 3.15 -14.01
C LEU A 246 4.09 3.07 -15.51
N LYS A 247 4.42 4.08 -16.31
CA LYS A 247 4.13 4.10 -17.75
C LYS A 247 4.65 2.85 -18.46
N GLY A 248 3.77 2.21 -19.22
CA GLY A 248 4.03 0.96 -19.95
C GLY A 248 3.81 -0.32 -19.12
N GLN A 249 3.65 -0.21 -17.80
CA GLN A 249 3.34 -1.34 -16.92
C GLN A 249 1.83 -1.64 -16.94
N THR A 250 1.47 -2.91 -16.83
CA THR A 250 0.10 -3.33 -16.48
C THR A 250 -0.04 -3.26 -14.96
N ALA A 251 -0.68 -2.22 -14.45
CA ALA A 251 -0.71 -1.92 -13.02
C ALA A 251 -2.04 -1.30 -12.57
N LEU A 252 -2.33 -1.48 -11.28
CA LEU A 252 -3.38 -0.78 -10.56
C LEU A 252 -2.90 -0.41 -9.15
N VAL A 253 -3.59 0.53 -8.53
CA VAL A 253 -3.42 0.92 -7.13
C VAL A 253 -4.62 0.45 -6.30
N VAL A 254 -4.35 0.00 -5.08
CA VAL A 254 -5.36 -0.14 -4.02
C VAL A 254 -4.99 0.78 -2.86
N SER A 255 -5.98 1.43 -2.25
CA SER A 255 -5.75 2.47 -1.23
C SER A 255 -6.73 2.50 -0.06
N GLY A 256 -6.37 3.19 1.03
CA GLY A 256 -7.09 3.26 2.31
C GLY A 256 -7.38 4.68 2.83
N ASP A 257 -7.11 4.94 4.11
CA ASP A 257 -7.28 6.20 4.89
C ASP A 257 -8.73 6.71 5.10
N ARG A 258 -9.57 6.71 4.06
CA ARG A 258 -10.75 7.60 4.04
C ARG A 258 -11.96 7.21 4.89
N HIS A 259 -12.00 5.99 5.41
CA HIS A 259 -13.17 5.33 6.00
C HIS A 259 -14.38 5.19 5.06
N TRP A 260 -14.21 5.44 3.76
CA TRP A 260 -15.16 5.13 2.71
C TRP A 260 -14.47 4.48 1.50
N CYS A 261 -15.27 3.93 0.59
CA CYS A 261 -14.80 3.36 -0.66
C CYS A 261 -15.21 4.22 -1.85
N GLU A 262 -14.31 4.31 -2.82
CA GLU A 262 -14.59 4.83 -4.15
C GLU A 262 -13.58 4.25 -5.16
N PHE A 263 -13.98 4.18 -6.42
CA PHE A 263 -13.10 3.78 -7.51
C PHE A 263 -12.80 5.00 -8.39
N SER A 264 -11.52 5.25 -8.60
CA SER A 264 -11.02 6.41 -9.34
C SER A 264 -10.02 6.00 -10.41
N HIS A 265 -9.83 6.87 -11.40
CA HIS A 265 -8.86 6.67 -12.46
C HIS A 265 -8.21 8.00 -12.84
N ASP A 266 -6.89 8.07 -12.71
CA ASP A 266 -6.07 9.23 -13.09
C ASP A 266 -4.71 8.72 -13.59
N GLY A 267 -4.68 8.31 -14.87
CA GLY A 267 -3.54 7.62 -15.49
C GLY A 267 -3.37 6.16 -15.08
N VAL A 268 -3.76 5.80 -13.85
CA VAL A 268 -3.83 4.43 -13.32
C VAL A 268 -5.11 4.29 -12.49
N PHE A 269 -5.66 3.07 -12.44
CA PHE A 269 -6.82 2.78 -11.59
C PHE A 269 -6.41 2.79 -10.12
N ASP A 270 -7.26 3.38 -9.28
CA ASP A 270 -7.13 3.37 -7.83
C ASP A 270 -8.44 2.90 -7.21
N PHE A 271 -8.39 1.77 -6.52
CA PHE A 271 -9.53 1.18 -5.84
C PHE A 271 -9.40 1.38 -4.33
N THR A 272 -10.01 2.46 -3.82
CA THR A 272 -10.02 2.74 -2.38
C THR A 272 -11.00 1.82 -1.66
N SER A 273 -10.52 1.09 -0.65
CA SER A 273 -11.31 0.21 0.21
C SER A 273 -11.05 0.52 1.68
N SER A 274 -11.85 1.41 2.24
CA SER A 274 -11.80 1.82 3.63
C SER A 274 -13.23 1.99 4.16
N SER A 275 -13.62 1.56 5.35
CA SER A 275 -12.84 0.94 6.42
C SER A 275 -13.37 -0.46 6.76
N MET A 276 -12.53 -1.31 7.36
CA MET A 276 -12.90 -2.68 7.71
C MET A 276 -13.92 -2.77 8.85
N THR A 277 -13.84 -1.88 9.84
CA THR A 277 -14.69 -1.94 11.04
C THR A 277 -15.18 -0.58 11.51
N GLN A 278 -15.02 0.45 10.68
CA GLN A 278 -15.48 1.79 11.01
C GLN A 278 -16.54 2.27 10.03
N LYS A 279 -17.25 3.30 10.47
CA LYS A 279 -18.18 4.06 9.65
C LYS A 279 -17.59 5.43 9.43
N HIS A 280 -17.64 5.93 8.19
CA HIS A 280 -17.23 7.30 7.94
C HIS A 280 -18.16 8.28 8.68
N PRO A 281 -17.61 9.20 9.51
CA PRO A 281 -18.43 9.99 10.43
C PRO A 281 -19.36 10.99 9.74
N ARG A 282 -18.98 11.51 8.55
CA ARG A 282 -19.78 12.51 7.83
C ARG A 282 -20.82 11.90 6.89
N GLY A 283 -20.68 10.63 6.51
CA GLY A 283 -21.56 9.94 5.54
C GLY A 283 -21.61 10.50 4.11
N THR A 284 -20.98 11.65 3.83
CA THR A 284 -20.94 12.31 2.52
C THR A 284 -19.53 12.22 1.90
N PRO A 285 -19.39 11.78 0.64
CA PRO A 285 -18.08 11.71 -0.02
C PRO A 285 -17.55 13.11 -0.35
N THR A 286 -16.22 13.26 -0.40
CA THR A 286 -15.62 14.48 -0.95
C THR A 286 -15.81 14.55 -2.47
N PRO A 287 -15.82 15.77 -3.06
CA PRO A 287 -15.72 15.94 -4.50
C PRO A 287 -14.48 15.21 -5.04
N ASN A 288 -14.67 14.52 -6.16
CA ASN A 288 -13.60 13.82 -6.86
C ASN A 288 -13.96 13.69 -8.33
N LYS A 289 -13.39 14.54 -9.19
CA LYS A 289 -13.57 14.48 -10.64
C LYS A 289 -12.97 13.23 -11.29
N ASN A 290 -12.04 12.55 -10.61
CA ASN A 290 -11.37 11.34 -11.11
C ASN A 290 -12.16 10.06 -10.77
N ARG A 291 -13.31 10.17 -10.10
CA ARG A 291 -14.17 9.04 -9.76
C ARG A 291 -14.74 8.42 -11.04
N CYS A 292 -14.39 7.15 -11.30
CA CYS A 292 -14.81 6.44 -12.50
C CYS A 292 -16.08 5.59 -12.29
N VAL A 293 -16.45 5.31 -11.03
CA VAL A 293 -17.73 4.71 -10.66
C VAL A 293 -18.49 5.67 -9.73
N PRO A 294 -19.71 6.10 -10.06
CA PRO A 294 -20.40 7.17 -9.31
C PRO A 294 -20.74 6.80 -7.86
N THR A 295 -20.84 5.51 -7.55
CA THR A 295 -21.19 5.00 -6.23
C THR A 295 -20.02 5.11 -5.24
N THR A 296 -20.31 5.53 -4.01
CA THR A 296 -19.40 5.44 -2.86
C THR A 296 -20.05 4.60 -1.76
N TYR A 297 -19.25 4.02 -0.86
CA TYR A 297 -19.75 3.21 0.25
C TYR A 297 -19.09 3.61 1.56
N HIS A 298 -19.87 3.79 2.64
CA HIS A 298 -19.43 4.46 3.88
C HIS A 298 -19.62 3.61 5.14
N LEU A 299 -19.92 2.33 4.97
CA LEU A 299 -20.09 1.35 6.05
C LEU A 299 -18.93 0.33 6.02
N PRO A 300 -18.76 -0.48 7.08
CA PRO A 300 -17.71 -1.49 7.14
C PRO A 300 -17.69 -2.40 5.91
N ASN A 301 -16.51 -2.61 5.35
CA ASN A 301 -16.31 -3.31 4.08
C ASN A 301 -14.93 -3.95 3.94
N VAL A 302 -14.77 -4.76 2.90
CA VAL A 302 -13.46 -5.11 2.35
C VAL A 302 -13.47 -5.05 0.82
N GLY A 303 -12.30 -4.83 0.24
CA GLY A 303 -12.05 -4.98 -1.17
C GLY A 303 -11.83 -6.44 -1.53
N HIS A 304 -12.43 -6.88 -2.63
CA HIS A 304 -12.19 -8.18 -3.25
C HIS A 304 -11.79 -7.97 -4.70
N LEU A 305 -10.59 -8.42 -5.06
CA LEU A 305 -10.09 -8.40 -6.42
C LEU A 305 -10.01 -9.84 -6.93
N HIS A 306 -10.81 -10.14 -7.95
CA HIS A 306 -10.78 -11.41 -8.66
C HIS A 306 -10.03 -11.26 -9.98
N ILE A 307 -9.01 -12.08 -10.21
CA ILE A 307 -8.20 -12.12 -11.43
C ILE A 307 -8.62 -13.30 -12.28
N ASP A 308 -9.12 -13.00 -13.46
CA ASP A 308 -9.42 -14.00 -14.48
C ASP A 308 -8.30 -13.95 -15.53
N TRP A 309 -7.27 -14.77 -15.31
CA TRP A 309 -6.11 -14.86 -16.21
C TRP A 309 -6.46 -15.33 -17.62
N ASN A 310 -7.53 -16.12 -17.77
CA ASN A 310 -7.92 -16.65 -19.07
C ASN A 310 -8.67 -15.60 -19.89
N ALA A 311 -9.54 -14.81 -19.24
CA ALA A 311 -10.19 -13.67 -19.87
C ALA A 311 -9.28 -12.42 -19.96
N GLY A 312 -8.15 -12.41 -19.26
CA GLY A 312 -7.24 -11.27 -19.19
C GLY A 312 -7.91 -10.05 -18.55
N ALA A 313 -8.59 -10.23 -17.42
CA ALA A 313 -9.32 -9.16 -16.75
C ALA A 313 -9.32 -9.30 -15.23
N ILE A 314 -9.47 -8.17 -14.54
CA ILE A 314 -9.75 -8.13 -13.11
C ILE A 314 -11.22 -7.74 -12.88
N THR A 315 -11.78 -8.19 -11.77
CA THR A 315 -13.04 -7.66 -11.23
C THR A 315 -12.83 -7.27 -9.78
N THR A 316 -12.89 -5.97 -9.51
CA THR A 316 -12.77 -5.41 -8.17
C THR A 316 -14.16 -5.13 -7.61
N LYS A 317 -14.39 -5.55 -6.37
CA LYS A 317 -15.63 -5.36 -5.64
C LYS A 317 -15.36 -4.76 -4.28
N ILE A 318 -16.26 -3.91 -3.81
CA ILE A 318 -16.38 -3.57 -2.38
C ILE A 318 -17.48 -4.45 -1.82
N ILE A 319 -17.16 -5.30 -0.85
CA ILE A 319 -18.10 -6.22 -0.20
C ILE A 319 -18.47 -5.64 1.16
N GLY A 320 -19.77 -5.47 1.40
CA GLY A 320 -20.28 -5.05 2.71
C GLY A 320 -20.51 -6.23 3.67
N GLU A 321 -20.89 -5.92 4.91
CA GLU A 321 -21.17 -6.92 5.95
C GLU A 321 -22.22 -7.97 5.53
N ASP A 322 -23.24 -7.55 4.79
CA ASP A 322 -24.29 -8.41 4.26
C ASP A 322 -23.80 -9.41 3.20
N GLY A 323 -22.56 -9.25 2.72
CA GLY A 323 -21.94 -10.08 1.70
C GLY A 323 -22.21 -9.62 0.27
N GLU A 324 -23.00 -8.55 0.09
CA GLU A 324 -23.32 -8.01 -1.21
C GLU A 324 -22.22 -7.08 -1.72
N ALA A 325 -22.04 -7.09 -3.05
CA ALA A 325 -21.13 -6.16 -3.70
C ALA A 325 -21.76 -4.78 -3.83
N LYS A 326 -21.16 -3.77 -3.18
CA LYS A 326 -21.65 -2.40 -3.09
C LYS A 326 -21.13 -1.51 -4.21
N ILE A 327 -19.90 -1.80 -4.65
CA ILE A 327 -19.26 -1.18 -5.82
C ILE A 327 -18.63 -2.33 -6.59
N VAL A 328 -18.77 -2.33 -7.92
CA VAL A 328 -18.19 -3.35 -8.81
C VAL A 328 -17.58 -2.65 -10.01
N GLN A 329 -16.37 -3.05 -10.37
CA GLN A 329 -15.72 -2.63 -11.61
C GLN A 329 -14.96 -3.83 -12.21
N ARG A 330 -15.23 -4.15 -13.47
CA ARG A 330 -14.44 -5.10 -14.25
C ARG A 330 -13.57 -4.33 -15.23
N VAL A 331 -12.28 -4.64 -15.29
CA VAL A 331 -11.30 -3.96 -16.14
C VAL A 331 -10.46 -5.02 -16.86
N PRO A 332 -10.37 -5.00 -18.21
CA PRO A 332 -9.45 -5.86 -18.93
C PRO A 332 -7.99 -5.42 -18.70
N PHE A 333 -7.03 -6.35 -18.76
CA PHE A 333 -5.61 -6.05 -18.57
C PHE A 333 -5.09 -5.00 -19.55
N THR A 334 -5.65 -4.93 -20.76
CA THR A 334 -5.32 -3.90 -21.76
C THR A 334 -5.67 -2.48 -21.32
N GLU A 335 -6.66 -2.31 -20.44
CA GLU A 335 -7.01 -1.02 -19.84
C GLU A 335 -6.21 -0.73 -18.57
N LEU A 336 -5.59 -1.75 -17.96
CA LEU A 336 -4.66 -1.57 -16.84
C LEU A 336 -3.25 -1.15 -17.28
N GLN A 337 -2.98 -1.09 -18.58
CA GLN A 337 -1.71 -0.59 -19.08
C GLN A 337 -1.66 0.93 -18.89
N VAL A 338 -0.76 1.39 -18.02
CA VAL A 338 -0.56 2.82 -17.73
C VAL A 338 0.08 3.50 -18.94
N ARG A 339 -0.52 4.61 -19.40
CA ARG A 339 -0.18 5.27 -20.67
C ARG A 339 0.67 6.52 -20.55
#